data_AF-A0A7S8MW92-F1
#
_entry.id   AF-A0A7S8MW92-F1
#
_cell.length_a   1.000
_cell.length_b   1.000
_cell.length_c   1.000
_cell.angle_alpha   90.00
_cell.angle_beta   90.00
_cell.angle_gamma   90.00
#
_symmetry.space_group_name_H-M   'P 1'
#
loop_
_entity.id
_entity.type
_entity.pdbx_description
1 polymer ?
#
loop_
_entity_poly.entity_id
_entity_poly.type
_entity_poly.pdbx_seq_one_letter_code
_entity_poly.pdbx_strand_id
1 'polypeptide(L)'
;MSAPSYDQVHYALKRERGSAVGLPCSHPDCDRPSSGWALLDHPTHIVINSHGKPVRISTDLDAYGPACTRHNAQRDHGGNWTLCPHGHVRFLWGTDSKGTCRGCIRLGRMTSHLQVGRIAHVVSTNTDERGRS
;
A
#
# COMPACT_ATOMS: atom_id res chain seq x y z
N MET A 1 -5.02 23.33 10.45
CA MET A 1 -5.32 23.19 9.01
C MET A 1 -6.06 21.87 8.80
N SER A 2 -7.12 21.84 7.99
CA SER A 2 -7.82 20.59 7.67
C SER A 2 -7.01 19.75 6.69
N ALA A 3 -7.09 18.43 6.80
CA ALA A 3 -6.46 17.52 5.84
C ALA A 3 -7.04 17.75 4.43
N PRO A 4 -6.22 17.69 3.36
CA PRO A 4 -6.72 17.82 2.00
C PRO A 4 -7.65 16.67 1.64
N SER A 5 -8.62 16.93 0.76
CA SER A 5 -9.50 15.90 0.24
C SER A 5 -8.78 14.98 -0.76
N TYR A 6 -9.37 13.80 -1.00
CA TYR A 6 -8.91 12.88 -2.04
C TYR A 6 -8.78 13.58 -3.40
N ASP A 7 -9.81 14.36 -3.79
CA ASP A 7 -9.82 15.06 -5.07
C ASP A 7 -8.75 16.15 -5.14
N GLN A 8 -8.45 16.83 -4.01
CA GLN A 8 -7.37 17.82 -3.95
C GLN A 8 -6.00 17.18 -4.17
N VAL A 9 -5.72 16.02 -3.54
CA VAL A 9 -4.47 15.29 -3.74
C VAL A 9 -4.35 14.80 -5.18
N HIS A 10 -5.41 14.23 -5.74
CA HIS A 10 -5.40 13.75 -7.13
C HIS A 10 -5.31 14.89 -8.16
N TYR A 11 -5.86 16.06 -7.84
CA TYR A 11 -5.68 17.26 -8.64
C TYR A 11 -4.24 17.77 -8.58
N ALA A 12 -3.60 17.74 -7.40
CA ALA A 12 -2.18 18.07 -7.25
C ALA A 12 -1.28 17.13 -8.07
N LEU A 13 -1.50 15.81 -7.97
CA LEU A 13 -0.81 14.80 -8.78
C LEU A 13 -0.95 15.08 -10.28
N LYS A 14 -2.16 15.40 -10.74
CA LYS A 14 -2.41 15.70 -12.15
C LYS A 14 -1.67 16.96 -12.61
N ARG A 15 -1.59 18.01 -11.77
CA ARG A 15 -0.85 19.22 -12.11
C ARG A 15 0.66 19.00 -12.15
N GLU A 16 1.21 18.28 -11.18
CA GLU A 16 2.66 18.14 -11.03
C GLU A 16 3.25 17.05 -11.92
N ARG A 17 2.53 15.94 -12.12
CA ARG A 17 3.03 14.74 -12.80
C ARG A 17 2.24 14.36 -14.04
N GLY A 18 1.19 15.12 -14.35
CA GLY A 18 0.31 14.82 -15.46
C GLY A 18 -0.59 13.61 -15.22
N SER A 19 -1.12 13.06 -16.31
CA SER A 19 -1.96 11.87 -16.27
C SER A 19 -1.11 10.62 -16.09
N ALA A 20 -1.49 9.76 -15.13
CA ALA A 20 -0.97 8.40 -15.07
C ALA A 20 -1.66 7.45 -16.04
N VAL A 21 -2.74 7.83 -16.74
CA VAL A 21 -3.43 6.92 -17.66
C VAL A 21 -2.51 6.55 -18.82
N GLY A 22 -2.32 5.25 -19.07
CA GLY A 22 -1.49 4.74 -20.16
C GLY A 22 0.00 4.54 -19.80
N LEU A 23 0.45 5.02 -18.65
CA LEU A 23 1.81 4.75 -18.16
C LEU A 23 2.00 3.26 -17.78
N PRO A 24 3.24 2.77 -17.68
CA PRO A 24 3.51 1.45 -17.12
C PRO A 24 2.99 1.33 -15.69
N CYS A 25 2.36 0.20 -15.37
CA CYS A 25 1.96 -0.09 -13.99
C CYS A 25 3.19 -0.25 -13.10
N SER A 26 3.17 0.34 -11.90
CA SER A 26 4.29 0.29 -10.93
C SER A 26 4.48 -1.09 -10.29
N HIS A 27 3.73 -2.11 -10.72
CA HIS A 27 3.95 -3.48 -10.27
C HIS A 27 5.02 -4.09 -11.19
N PRO A 28 6.12 -4.65 -10.67
CA PRO A 28 7.27 -5.09 -11.47
C PRO A 28 6.90 -6.11 -12.55
N ASP A 29 5.97 -7.01 -12.25
CA ASP A 29 5.54 -8.06 -13.19
C ASP A 29 4.21 -7.73 -13.89
N CYS A 30 3.93 -6.45 -14.17
CA CYS A 30 2.71 -6.03 -14.84
C CYS A 30 2.96 -5.25 -16.13
N ASP A 31 2.44 -5.78 -17.23
CA ASP A 31 2.47 -5.19 -18.57
C ASP A 31 1.26 -4.31 -18.89
N ARG A 32 0.24 -4.29 -18.02
CA ARG A 32 -0.99 -3.55 -18.26
C ARG A 32 -0.79 -2.05 -18.05
N PRO A 33 -1.35 -1.19 -18.91
CA PRO A 33 -1.31 0.23 -18.69
C PRO A 33 -2.05 0.62 -17.42
N SER A 34 -1.58 1.67 -16.76
CA SER A 34 -2.25 2.24 -15.60
C SER A 34 -3.55 2.95 -15.97
N SER A 35 -4.52 2.85 -15.06
CA SER A 35 -5.79 3.57 -15.14
C SER A 35 -5.77 4.88 -14.35
N GLY A 36 -4.69 5.16 -13.62
CA GLY A 36 -4.51 6.38 -12.85
C GLY A 36 -3.42 6.25 -11.78
N TRP A 37 -3.35 7.29 -10.94
CA TRP A 37 -2.46 7.33 -9.79
C TRP A 37 -3.02 6.48 -8.66
N ALA A 38 -2.16 5.68 -8.03
CA ALA A 38 -2.47 4.89 -6.85
C ALA A 38 -1.48 5.21 -5.74
N LEU A 39 -1.98 5.30 -4.51
CA LEU A 39 -1.15 5.45 -3.32
C LEU A 39 -0.32 4.19 -3.12
N LEU A 40 0.98 4.21 -3.46
CA LEU A 40 1.98 3.14 -3.41
C LEU A 40 2.55 2.84 -2.02
N ASP A 41 2.48 3.80 -1.10
CA ASP A 41 3.07 3.71 0.24
C ASP A 41 2.05 3.91 1.38
N HIS A 42 2.54 4.02 2.62
CA HIS A 42 1.72 4.17 3.81
C HIS A 42 0.87 5.45 3.75
N PRO A 43 -0.43 5.37 4.05
CA PRO A 43 -1.31 6.51 4.09
C PRO A 43 -0.99 7.38 5.31
N THR A 44 -1.08 8.70 5.16
CA THR A 44 -0.95 9.63 6.29
C THR A 44 -2.32 10.06 6.82
N HIS A 45 -3.38 9.90 6.04
CA HIS A 45 -4.73 10.33 6.42
C HIS A 45 -5.81 9.35 5.94
N ILE A 46 -6.95 9.37 6.64
CA ILE A 46 -8.21 8.76 6.22
C ILE A 46 -9.21 9.90 6.02
N VAL A 47 -9.77 10.02 4.82
CA VAL A 47 -10.72 11.08 4.44
C VAL A 47 -11.98 10.48 3.85
N ILE A 48 -13.09 11.20 3.91
CA ILE A 48 -14.31 10.81 3.18
C ILE A 48 -14.21 11.35 1.75
N ASN A 49 -14.31 10.48 0.75
CA ASN A 49 -14.33 10.91 -0.65
C ASN A 49 -15.69 11.52 -1.04
N SER A 50 -15.77 12.05 -2.25
CA SER A 50 -17.00 12.64 -2.82
C SER A 50 -18.20 11.68 -2.91
N HIS A 51 -17.97 10.36 -2.78
CA HIS A 51 -19.01 9.33 -2.74
C HIS A 51 -19.37 8.89 -1.31
N GLY A 52 -18.92 9.61 -0.27
CA GLY A 52 -19.20 9.27 1.13
C GLY A 52 -18.43 8.07 1.66
N LYS A 53 -17.42 7.57 0.93
CA LYS A 53 -16.63 6.41 1.34
C LYS A 53 -15.33 6.85 2.02
N PRO A 54 -14.93 6.20 3.14
CA PRO A 54 -13.61 6.40 3.69
C PRO A 54 -12.55 5.90 2.71
N VAL A 55 -11.63 6.77 2.33
CA VAL A 55 -10.48 6.48 1.49
C VAL A 55 -9.22 6.93 2.20
N ARG A 56 -8.12 6.25 1.89
CA ARG A 56 -6.82 6.55 2.47
C ARG A 56 -6.01 7.36 1.49
N ILE A 57 -5.31 8.36 1.98
CA ILE A 57 -4.49 9.26 1.16
C ILE A 57 -3.13 9.48 1.83
N SER A 58 -2.15 9.90 1.03
CA SER A 58 -0.98 10.60 1.52
C SER A 58 -0.98 12.03 0.97
N THR A 59 -0.48 12.97 1.74
CA THR A 59 -0.16 14.32 1.26
C THR A 59 1.21 14.39 0.58
N ASP A 60 2.03 13.36 0.77
CA ASP A 60 3.25 13.17 0.01
C ASP A 60 2.91 12.58 -1.35
N LEU A 61 3.24 13.32 -2.42
CA LEU A 61 2.98 12.88 -3.78
C LEU A 61 3.92 11.75 -4.22
N ASP A 62 5.12 11.64 -3.62
CA ASP A 62 6.06 10.55 -3.89
C ASP A 62 5.54 9.19 -3.42
N ALA A 63 4.60 9.20 -2.47
CA ALA A 63 3.86 8.01 -2.09
C ALA A 63 2.94 7.49 -3.21
N TYR A 64 2.79 8.16 -4.35
CA TYR A 64 1.91 7.76 -5.45
C TYR A 64 2.69 7.34 -6.70
N GLY A 65 2.13 6.35 -7.40
CA GLY A 65 2.66 5.85 -8.67
C GLY A 65 1.54 5.33 -9.58
N PRO A 66 1.82 5.21 -10.89
CA PRO A 66 0.86 4.69 -11.85
C PRO A 66 0.48 3.24 -11.52
N ALA A 67 -0.80 2.91 -11.48
CA ALA A 67 -1.24 1.52 -11.33
C ALA A 67 -2.46 1.20 -12.19
N CYS A 68 -2.52 -0.04 -12.68
CA CYS A 68 -3.71 -0.55 -13.35
C CYS A 68 -4.83 -0.82 -12.33
N THR A 69 -6.09 -0.86 -12.80
CA THR A 69 -7.27 -1.08 -11.95
C THR A 69 -7.12 -2.29 -11.03
N ARG A 70 -6.57 -3.40 -11.55
CA ARG A 70 -6.35 -4.63 -10.78
C ARG A 70 -5.40 -4.41 -9.61
N HIS A 71 -4.22 -3.84 -9.87
CA HIS A 71 -3.21 -3.66 -8.84
C HIS A 71 -3.56 -2.54 -7.86
N ASN A 72 -4.27 -1.50 -8.30
CA ASN A 72 -4.81 -0.50 -7.39
C ASN A 72 -5.86 -1.10 -6.43
N ALA A 73 -6.78 -1.91 -6.97
CA ALA A 73 -7.79 -2.59 -6.16
C ALA A 73 -7.18 -3.55 -5.12
N GLN A 74 -6.14 -4.30 -5.50
CA GLN A 74 -5.44 -5.22 -4.60
C GLN A 74 -4.78 -4.53 -3.40
N ARG A 75 -4.49 -3.24 -3.53
CA ARG A 75 -3.76 -2.45 -2.52
C ARG A 75 -4.69 -1.78 -1.52
N ASP A 76 -6.00 -2.04 -1.62
CA ASP A 76 -7.04 -1.53 -0.72
C ASP A 76 -6.95 -0.01 -0.50
N HIS A 77 -6.54 0.69 -1.58
CA HIS A 77 -6.35 2.14 -1.62
C HIS A 77 -5.32 2.69 -0.62
N GLY A 78 -4.30 1.93 -0.20
CA GLY A 78 -3.22 2.48 0.64
C GLY A 78 -2.37 1.47 1.42
N GLY A 79 -1.91 0.39 0.78
CA GLY A 79 -0.84 -0.47 1.32
C GLY A 79 0.49 -0.19 0.62
N ASN A 80 1.43 -1.12 0.65
CA ASN A 80 2.55 -1.17 -0.31
C ASN A 80 2.67 -2.60 -0.87
N TRP A 81 3.76 -2.91 -1.57
CA TRP A 81 3.92 -4.24 -2.15
C TRP A 81 4.05 -5.37 -1.11
N THR A 82 4.40 -5.03 0.13
CA THR A 82 4.70 -5.97 1.21
C THR A 82 3.70 -5.90 2.36
N LEU A 83 3.02 -4.77 2.56
CA LEU A 83 2.14 -4.48 3.69
C LEU A 83 0.73 -4.06 3.26
N CYS A 84 -0.27 -4.41 4.05
CA CYS A 84 -1.63 -3.86 3.90
C CYS A 84 -1.73 -2.47 4.53
N PRO A 85 -2.80 -1.69 4.26
CA PRO A 85 -2.99 -0.38 4.86
C PRO A 85 -2.99 -0.34 6.39
N HIS A 86 -3.14 -1.48 7.05
CA HIS A 86 -3.08 -1.61 8.50
C HIS A 86 -1.70 -2.10 9.01
N GLY A 87 -0.68 -2.14 8.15
CA GLY A 87 0.69 -2.52 8.53
C GLY A 87 0.95 -4.02 8.61
N HIS A 88 0.02 -4.88 8.19
CA HIS A 88 0.22 -6.34 8.23
C HIS A 88 0.98 -6.84 7.01
N VAL A 89 1.92 -7.78 7.23
CA VAL A 89 2.61 -8.51 6.16
C VAL A 89 1.59 -9.22 5.28
N ARG A 90 1.58 -8.88 3.98
CA ARG A 90 0.65 -9.46 3.01
C ARG A 90 1.16 -10.80 2.52
N PHE A 91 0.58 -11.88 3.04
CA PHE A 91 0.67 -13.21 2.45
C PHE A 91 -0.34 -13.41 1.30
N LEU A 92 -1.42 -12.63 1.24
CA LEU A 92 -2.48 -12.68 0.22
C LEU A 92 -3.02 -11.27 -0.10
N TRP A 93 -3.37 -11.03 -1.37
CA TRP A 93 -3.88 -9.76 -1.91
C TRP A 93 -5.42 -9.61 -1.79
N GLY A 94 -5.88 -8.38 -1.52
CA GLY A 94 -7.30 -7.97 -1.47
C GLY A 94 -8.03 -8.18 -0.13
N THR A 95 -9.28 -7.72 -0.08
CA THR A 95 -10.22 -7.93 1.03
C THR A 95 -11.15 -9.12 0.81
N ASP A 96 -11.69 -9.68 1.89
CA ASP A 96 -12.82 -10.61 1.83
C ASP A 96 -14.16 -9.87 1.64
N SER A 97 -15.27 -10.61 1.64
CA SER A 97 -16.62 -10.05 1.52
C SER A 97 -17.02 -9.12 2.68
N LYS A 98 -16.24 -9.09 3.77
CA LYS A 98 -16.45 -8.23 4.95
C LYS A 98 -15.52 -7.01 4.94
N GLY A 99 -14.74 -6.79 3.88
CA GLY A 99 -13.77 -5.70 3.80
C GLY A 99 -12.52 -5.94 4.67
N THR A 100 -12.35 -7.14 5.22
CA THR A 100 -11.18 -7.50 6.01
C THR A 100 -10.06 -7.95 5.07
N CYS A 101 -8.83 -7.47 5.29
CA CYS A 101 -7.68 -7.94 4.52
C CYS A 101 -7.56 -9.46 4.65
N ARG A 102 -7.50 -10.17 3.51
CA ARG A 102 -7.43 -11.64 3.48
C ARG A 102 -6.19 -12.17 4.19
N GLY A 103 -5.09 -11.39 4.18
CA GLY A 103 -3.88 -11.68 4.95
C GLY A 103 -4.09 -11.63 6.47
N CYS A 104 -4.87 -10.65 6.96
CA CYS A 104 -5.17 -10.50 8.39
C CYS A 104 -5.97 -11.70 8.93
N ILE A 105 -6.91 -12.24 8.14
CA ILE A 105 -7.71 -13.41 8.53
C ILE A 105 -6.83 -14.64 8.67
N ARG A 106 -5.84 -14.82 7.78
CA ARG A 106 -4.93 -15.96 7.83
C ARG A 106 -4.01 -15.88 9.04
N LEU A 107 -3.48 -14.69 9.35
CA LEU A 107 -2.67 -14.48 10.56
C LEU A 107 -3.49 -14.63 11.84
N GLY A 108 -4.70 -14.07 11.90
CA GLY A 108 -5.61 -14.22 13.05
C GLY A 108 -6.09 -15.67 13.29
N ARG A 109 -6.12 -16.51 12.24
CA ARG A 109 -6.33 -17.97 12.36
C ARG A 109 -5.05 -18.75 12.70
N MET A 110 -3.86 -18.17 12.48
CA MET A 110 -2.58 -18.76 12.87
C MET A 110 -2.21 -18.40 14.32
N THR A 111 -2.71 -17.29 14.87
CA THR A 111 -2.44 -16.88 16.27
C THR A 111 -3.08 -17.77 17.32
N SER A 112 -3.98 -18.68 16.96
CA SER A 112 -4.45 -19.75 17.87
C SER A 112 -3.49 -20.96 17.95
N HIS A 113 -2.46 -21.02 17.09
CA HIS A 113 -1.45 -22.10 17.12
C HIS A 113 0.01 -21.62 17.19
N LEU A 114 0.30 -20.33 16.95
CA LEU A 114 1.63 -19.75 17.15
C LEU A 114 1.68 -19.02 18.48
N GLN A 115 1.83 -19.83 19.53
CA GLN A 115 2.41 -19.42 20.79
C GLN A 115 3.81 -18.83 20.51
N VAL A 116 3.92 -17.51 20.68
CA VAL A 116 5.11 -16.76 21.12
C VAL A 116 6.45 -17.50 20.95
N GLY A 117 7.11 -17.33 19.81
CA GLY A 117 8.49 -17.76 19.65
C GLY A 117 8.96 -17.68 18.20
N ARG A 118 10.00 -16.88 17.95
CA ARG A 118 10.74 -16.76 16.66
C ARG A 118 10.07 -15.98 15.52
N ILE A 119 9.85 -14.68 15.70
CA ILE A 119 10.01 -13.72 14.60
C ILE A 119 10.78 -12.50 15.13
N ALA A 120 12.01 -12.74 15.60
CA ALA A 120 12.95 -11.70 15.96
C ALA A 120 14.38 -12.21 15.70
N HIS A 121 14.64 -12.78 14.52
CA HIS A 121 15.98 -13.23 14.12
C HIS A 121 16.10 -13.30 12.58
N VAL A 122 15.67 -12.28 11.84
CA VAL A 122 16.00 -12.19 10.39
C VAL A 122 16.32 -10.75 9.95
N VAL A 123 16.70 -9.86 10.88
CA VAL A 123 17.21 -8.53 10.53
C VAL A 123 18.38 -8.17 11.45
N SER A 124 19.42 -9.00 11.51
CA SER A 124 20.72 -8.68 12.16
C SER A 124 21.79 -9.70 11.73
N THR A 125 22.13 -9.80 10.44
CA THR A 125 23.37 -10.50 10.02
C THR A 125 24.04 -9.89 8.78
N ASN A 126 23.73 -8.66 8.38
CA ASN A 126 24.36 -8.06 7.18
C ASN A 126 24.99 -6.68 7.41
N THR A 127 25.39 -6.38 8.64
CA THR A 127 26.23 -5.21 8.92
C THR A 127 27.20 -5.57 10.03
N ASP A 128 28.49 -5.26 9.79
CA ASP A 128 29.69 -5.57 10.58
C ASP A 128 30.16 -7.03 10.46
N GLU A 129 31.36 -7.38 9.93
CA GLU A 129 32.63 -6.66 9.92
C GLU A 129 33.46 -7.00 8.66
N ARG A 130 33.59 -6.04 7.74
CA ARG A 130 34.82 -5.87 6.97
C ARG A 130 35.74 -5.01 7.83
N GLY A 131 36.76 -5.57 8.47
CA GLY A 131 37.81 -4.77 9.08
C GLY A 131 38.71 -5.52 10.05
N ARG A 132 40.03 -5.49 9.77
CA ARG A 132 41.19 -6.05 10.49
C ARG A 132 41.48 -7.51 10.13
N SER A 133 42.41 -7.79 9.21
CA SER A 133 43.88 -7.65 9.33
C SER A 133 44.45 -8.51 10.44
#